data_AF-V5GXY8-F1
#
_entry.id   AF-V5GXY8-F1
#
_cell.length_a   1.000
_cell.length_b   1.000
_cell.length_c   1.000
_cell.angle_alpha   90.00
_cell.angle_beta   90.00
_cell.angle_gamma   90.00
#
_symmetry.space_group_name_H-M   'P 1'
#
loop_
_entity.id
_entity.type
_entity.pdbx_description
1 polymer ?
#
loop_
_entity_poly.entity_id
_entity_poly.type
_entity_poly.pdbx_seq_one_letter_code
_entity_poly.pdbx_strand_id
1 'polypeptide(L)'
;IRSVIEAILICGQNMAKAGKFKCPLMYQWHDSYYLGAAHGLSGILYLLLQVKEYLTQEELDSLVKPTIDYLITQRFPSGNFPSSLGRDSDKYVQWCHGAPGFLYLFTAAYKAYHDSMYLQLAQDCGDVIWERGLLKKGYSICHGVSGNAYCFLELYQTTKEE
;
A
#
# COMPACT_ATOMS: atom_id res chain seq x y z
N ILE A 1 14.90 13.53 -10.63
CA ILE A 1 13.86 12.49 -10.43
C ILE A 1 14.50 11.10 -10.44
N ARG A 2 15.14 10.67 -11.53
CA ARG A 2 15.78 9.34 -11.62
C ARG A 2 16.75 9.00 -10.49
N SER A 3 17.66 9.91 -10.13
CA SER A 3 18.60 9.70 -9.02
C SER A 3 17.94 9.43 -7.66
N VAL A 4 16.75 10.01 -7.42
CA VAL A 4 15.97 9.77 -6.19
C VAL A 4 15.32 8.39 -6.23
N ILE A 5 14.79 7.97 -7.38
CA ILE A 5 14.24 6.62 -7.58
C ILE A 5 15.33 5.57 -7.36
N GLU A 6 16.51 5.76 -7.96
CA GLU A 6 17.64 4.86 -7.79
C GLU A 6 18.06 4.75 -6.32
N ALA A 7 18.12 5.87 -5.59
CA ALA A 7 18.38 5.85 -4.16
C ALA A 7 17.32 5.06 -3.39
N ILE A 8 16.02 5.25 -3.70
CA ILE A 8 14.92 4.50 -3.09
C ILE A 8 15.07 3.00 -3.34
N LEU A 9 15.34 2.58 -4.57
CA LEU A 9 15.48 1.17 -4.94
C LEU A 9 16.72 0.53 -4.30
N ILE A 10 17.87 1.21 -4.36
CA ILE A 10 19.12 0.72 -3.75
C ILE A 10 18.97 0.57 -2.24
N CYS A 11 18.42 1.58 -1.55
CA CYS A 11 18.15 1.50 -0.12
C CYS A 11 17.18 0.35 0.21
N GLY A 12 16.11 0.20 -0.58
CA GLY A 12 15.12 -0.86 -0.40
C GLY A 12 15.70 -2.26 -0.56
N GLN A 13 16.51 -2.47 -1.60
CA GLN A 13 17.19 -3.74 -1.85
C GLN A 13 18.21 -4.07 -0.77
N ASN A 14 18.99 -3.08 -0.32
CA ASN A 14 19.99 -3.29 0.72
C ASN A 14 19.34 -3.71 2.04
N MET A 15 18.24 -3.04 2.43
CA MET A 15 17.47 -3.37 3.61
C MET A 15 16.81 -4.75 3.49
N ALA A 16 16.20 -5.06 2.34
CA ALA A 16 15.60 -6.36 2.08
C ALA A 16 16.62 -7.51 2.24
N LYS A 17 17.81 -7.35 1.64
CA LYS A 17 18.91 -8.31 1.74
C LYS A 17 19.44 -8.45 3.17
N ALA A 18 19.69 -7.33 3.85
CA ALA A 18 20.22 -7.33 5.21
C ALA A 18 19.27 -8.01 6.20
N GLY A 19 17.96 -7.75 6.10
CA GLY A 19 16.94 -8.39 6.92
C GLY A 19 16.48 -9.75 6.43
N LYS A 20 17.03 -10.27 5.32
CA LYS A 20 16.65 -11.54 4.68
C LYS A 20 15.14 -11.63 4.40
N PHE A 21 14.55 -10.53 3.96
CA PHE A 21 13.13 -10.46 3.61
C PHE A 21 12.84 -11.25 2.33
N LYS A 22 11.61 -11.75 2.21
CA LYS A 22 11.16 -12.49 1.02
C LYS A 22 10.80 -11.59 -0.16
N CYS A 23 10.62 -10.29 0.07
CA CYS A 23 10.37 -9.30 -0.96
C CYS A 23 11.66 -8.61 -1.40
N PRO A 24 11.74 -8.12 -2.66
CA PRO A 24 12.91 -7.41 -3.17
C PRO A 24 13.20 -6.06 -2.49
N LEU A 25 12.16 -5.36 -2.01
CA LEU A 25 12.27 -4.06 -1.38
C LEU A 25 11.71 -4.09 0.05
N MET A 26 12.45 -3.50 0.99
CA MET A 26 12.01 -3.31 2.36
C MET A 26 12.51 -1.98 2.92
N TYR A 27 11.77 -1.37 3.83
CA TYR A 27 12.14 -0.09 4.44
C TYR A 27 11.81 -0.10 5.93
N GLN A 28 12.56 0.69 6.70
CA GLN A 28 12.38 0.82 8.14
C GLN A 28 12.29 2.30 8.50
N TRP A 29 11.39 2.62 9.42
CA TRP A 29 11.25 3.95 10.01
C TRP A 29 10.98 3.79 11.51
N HIS A 30 11.71 4.51 12.37
CA HIS A 30 11.62 4.40 13.83
C HIS A 30 11.61 2.94 14.32
N ASP A 31 12.67 2.21 13.95
CA ASP A 31 12.90 0.81 14.31
C ASP A 31 11.83 -0.20 13.86
N SER A 32 10.86 0.23 13.04
CA SER A 32 9.73 -0.59 12.60
C SER A 32 9.63 -0.70 11.09
N TYR A 33 9.25 -1.89 10.61
CA TYR A 33 8.98 -2.15 9.20
C TYR A 33 7.52 -1.86 8.90
N TYR A 34 7.18 -0.58 8.74
CA TYR A 34 5.81 -0.16 8.47
C TYR A 34 5.34 -0.61 7.08
N LEU A 35 4.06 -0.93 6.99
CA LEU A 35 3.44 -1.42 5.76
C LEU A 35 2.42 -0.43 5.20
N GLY A 36 1.79 0.40 6.04
CA GLY A 36 0.78 1.38 5.63
C GLY A 36 1.30 2.57 4.81
N ALA A 37 0.40 3.45 4.38
CA ALA A 37 0.73 4.51 3.40
C ALA A 37 1.57 5.66 3.97
N ALA A 38 1.42 6.00 5.26
CA ALA A 38 2.09 7.18 5.82
C ALA A 38 3.60 7.00 5.99
N HIS A 39 4.03 5.82 6.41
CA HIS A 39 5.42 5.55 6.82
C HIS A 39 5.98 4.25 6.26
N GLY A 40 5.22 3.55 5.43
CA GLY A 40 5.50 2.16 5.08
C GLY A 40 5.56 1.87 3.59
N LEU A 41 5.73 0.58 3.32
CA LEU A 41 5.88 0.04 1.97
C LEU A 41 4.74 0.45 1.03
N SER A 42 3.49 0.47 1.49
CA SER A 42 2.36 0.82 0.64
C SER A 42 2.50 2.22 0.04
N GLY A 43 2.94 3.21 0.84
CA GLY A 43 3.13 4.57 0.37
C GLY A 43 4.30 4.70 -0.60
N ILE A 44 5.41 4.01 -0.31
CA ILE A 44 6.61 4.03 -1.16
C ILE A 44 6.31 3.40 -2.53
N LEU A 45 5.68 2.22 -2.54
CA LEU A 45 5.32 1.53 -3.78
C LEU A 45 4.28 2.33 -4.59
N TYR A 46 3.29 2.93 -3.91
CA TYR A 46 2.34 3.82 -4.57
C TYR A 46 3.06 4.97 -5.30
N LEU A 47 4.00 5.64 -4.63
CA LEU A 47 4.78 6.72 -5.24
C LEU A 47 5.63 6.24 -6.40
N LEU A 48 6.28 5.07 -6.31
CA LEU A 48 7.04 4.48 -7.42
C LEU A 48 6.14 4.22 -8.63
N LEU A 49 4.91 3.75 -8.42
CA LEU A 49 3.95 3.54 -9.51
C LEU A 49 3.43 4.86 -10.12
N GLN A 50 3.38 5.95 -9.34
CA GLN A 50 3.02 7.28 -9.88
C GLN A 50 4.07 7.85 -10.84
N VAL A 51 5.30 7.36 -10.76
CA VAL A 51 6.43 7.80 -11.60
C VAL A 51 6.96 6.67 -12.48
N LYS A 52 6.12 5.68 -12.81
CA LYS A 52 6.51 4.44 -13.49
C LYS A 52 7.24 4.67 -14.82
N GLU A 53 7.01 5.78 -15.50
CA GLU A 53 7.70 6.18 -16.73
C GLU A 53 9.20 6.46 -16.55
N TYR A 54 9.65 6.65 -15.31
CA TYR A 54 11.06 6.81 -14.95
C TYR A 54 11.70 5.53 -14.39
N LEU A 55 10.94 4.43 -14.31
CA LEU A 55 11.43 3.10 -13.98
C LEU A 55 11.61 2.27 -15.25
N THR A 56 12.57 1.35 -15.23
CA THR A 56 12.68 0.33 -16.28
C THR A 56 11.62 -0.75 -16.07
N GLN A 57 11.25 -1.44 -17.15
CA GLN A 57 10.35 -2.59 -17.05
C GLN A 57 10.91 -3.67 -16.11
N GLU A 58 12.23 -3.87 -16.12
CA GLU A 58 12.91 -4.79 -15.21
C GLU A 58 12.74 -4.37 -13.74
N GLU A 59 12.86 -3.08 -13.39
CA GLU A 59 12.63 -2.60 -12.03
C GLU A 59 11.18 -2.80 -11.58
N LEU A 60 10.23 -2.57 -12.49
CA LEU A 60 8.81 -2.79 -12.22
C LEU A 60 8.50 -4.28 -11.96
N ASP A 61 9.04 -5.18 -12.78
CA ASP A 61 8.71 -6.61 -12.76
C ASP A 61 9.52 -7.40 -11.72
N SER A 62 10.77 -7.00 -11.46
CA SER A 62 11.66 -7.72 -10.54
C SER A 62 11.67 -7.14 -9.13
N LEU A 63 11.31 -5.86 -8.95
CA LEU A 63 11.37 -5.18 -7.65
C LEU A 63 9.99 -4.77 -7.14
N VAL A 64 9.26 -3.96 -7.93
CA VAL A 64 8.02 -3.32 -7.46
C VAL A 64 6.88 -4.34 -7.35
N LYS A 65 6.54 -5.03 -8.45
CA LYS A 65 5.45 -6.01 -8.49
C LYS A 65 5.60 -7.12 -7.44
N PRO A 66 6.76 -7.80 -7.31
CA PRO A 66 6.92 -8.85 -6.31
C PRO A 66 6.86 -8.33 -4.86
N THR A 67 7.19 -7.05 -4.63
CA THR A 67 7.02 -6.43 -3.29
C THR A 67 5.55 -6.14 -2.98
N ILE A 68 4.76 -5.70 -3.98
CA ILE A 68 3.30 -5.59 -3.83
C ILE A 68 2.69 -6.96 -3.55
N ASP A 69 3.12 -7.99 -4.29
CA ASP A 69 2.61 -9.35 -4.12
C ASP A 69 2.95 -9.90 -2.73
N TYR A 70 4.12 -9.58 -2.18
CA TYR A 70 4.45 -9.86 -0.78
C TYR A 70 3.49 -9.16 0.20
N LEU A 71 3.14 -7.89 -0.01
CA LEU A 71 2.20 -7.17 0.85
C LEU A 71 0.83 -7.84 0.91
N ILE A 72 0.35 -8.41 -0.19
CA ILE A 72 -0.92 -9.17 -0.24
C ILE A 72 -0.86 -10.35 0.73
N THR A 73 0.29 -11.01 0.87
CA THR A 73 0.46 -12.13 1.81
C THR A 73 0.42 -11.73 3.29
N GLN A 74 0.48 -10.42 3.61
CA GLN A 74 0.42 -9.91 4.99
C GLN A 74 -1.02 -9.57 5.43
N ARG A 75 -2.01 -9.76 4.56
CA ARG A 75 -3.42 -9.45 4.80
C ARG A 75 -3.99 -10.27 5.97
N PHE A 76 -4.76 -9.63 6.84
CA PHE A 76 -5.51 -10.30 7.90
C PHE A 76 -6.69 -11.10 7.32
N PRO A 77 -7.23 -12.10 8.05
CA PRO A 77 -8.43 -12.82 7.64
C PRO A 77 -9.66 -11.92 7.41
N SER A 78 -9.74 -10.76 8.07
CA SER A 78 -10.81 -9.77 7.85
C SER A 78 -10.72 -9.04 6.50
N GLY A 79 -9.61 -9.21 5.79
CA GLY A 79 -9.29 -8.46 4.59
C GLY A 79 -8.48 -7.18 4.83
N ASN A 80 -8.32 -6.73 6.07
CA ASN A 80 -7.52 -5.55 6.42
C ASN A 80 -6.00 -5.84 6.40
N PHE A 81 -5.18 -4.81 6.61
CA PHE A 81 -3.71 -4.91 6.60
C PHE A 81 -3.07 -4.44 7.91
N PRO A 82 -1.97 -5.07 8.33
CA PRO A 82 -1.19 -4.66 9.50
C PRO A 82 -0.52 -3.29 9.30
N SER A 83 -0.27 -2.58 10.40
CA SER A 83 0.50 -1.34 10.39
C SER A 83 1.98 -1.58 10.07
N SER A 84 2.53 -2.69 10.56
CA SER A 84 3.96 -3.05 10.48
C SER A 84 4.16 -4.56 10.57
N LEU A 85 5.30 -5.07 10.12
CA LEU A 85 5.66 -6.48 10.32
C LEU A 85 5.86 -6.80 11.81
N GLY A 86 5.52 -8.03 12.19
CA GLY A 86 5.65 -8.53 13.55
C GLY A 86 4.32 -8.64 14.28
N ARG A 87 4.31 -8.38 15.59
CA ARG A 87 3.09 -8.41 16.40
C ARG A 87 2.28 -7.15 16.15
N ASP A 88 1.19 -7.29 15.42
CA ASP A 88 0.15 -6.28 15.28
C ASP A 88 -1.23 -6.89 15.50
N SER A 89 -2.21 -6.02 15.72
CA SER A 89 -3.61 -6.37 15.91
C SER A 89 -4.45 -5.73 14.81
N ASP A 90 -5.39 -6.48 14.27
CA ASP A 90 -6.30 -6.01 13.21
C ASP A 90 -7.31 -4.99 13.74
N LYS A 91 -6.86 -3.75 13.92
CA LYS A 91 -7.67 -2.66 14.51
C LYS A 91 -7.65 -1.35 13.73
N TYR A 92 -6.60 -1.10 12.94
CA TYR A 92 -6.47 0.17 12.24
C TYR A 92 -7.15 0.09 10.86
N VAL A 93 -8.15 0.93 10.66
CA VAL A 93 -8.79 1.17 9.35
C VAL A 93 -8.61 2.65 9.06
N GLN A 94 -7.36 3.04 8.80
CA GLN A 94 -6.91 4.43 8.66
C GLN A 94 -6.02 4.57 7.43
N TRP A 95 -5.95 5.77 6.83
CA TRP A 95 -5.03 6.01 5.71
C TRP A 95 -3.57 5.72 6.08
N CYS A 96 -3.15 6.14 7.28
CA CYS A 96 -1.78 5.88 7.73
C CYS A 96 -1.48 4.38 7.93
N HIS A 97 -2.45 3.60 8.43
CA HIS A 97 -2.32 2.17 8.72
C HIS A 97 -3.63 1.41 8.46
N GLY A 98 -3.57 0.40 7.59
CA GLY A 98 -4.69 -0.46 7.24
C GLY A 98 -5.21 -0.26 5.82
N ALA A 99 -6.33 -0.93 5.52
CA ALA A 99 -6.95 -1.00 4.19
C ALA A 99 -7.07 0.34 3.45
N PRO A 100 -7.43 1.48 4.09
CA PRO A 100 -7.50 2.76 3.36
C PRO A 100 -6.19 3.17 2.69
N GLY A 101 -5.04 2.91 3.30
CA GLY A 101 -3.74 3.22 2.70
C GLY A 101 -3.35 2.28 1.57
N PHE A 102 -3.75 1.00 1.67
CA PHE A 102 -3.46 -0.04 0.68
C PHE A 102 -4.36 0.05 -0.56
N LEU A 103 -5.58 0.54 -0.40
CA LEU A 103 -6.50 0.74 -1.52
C LEU A 103 -5.86 1.58 -2.65
N TYR A 104 -5.20 2.69 -2.31
CA TYR A 104 -4.50 3.53 -3.29
C TYR A 104 -3.36 2.80 -3.97
N LEU A 105 -2.62 1.95 -3.24
CA LEU A 105 -1.58 1.13 -3.85
C LEU A 105 -2.19 0.17 -4.87
N PHE A 106 -3.29 -0.51 -4.52
CA PHE A 106 -3.90 -1.48 -5.41
C PHE A 106 -4.58 -0.85 -6.63
N THR A 107 -5.24 0.31 -6.50
CA THR A 107 -5.74 1.03 -7.68
C THR A 107 -4.60 1.52 -8.57
N ALA A 108 -3.49 1.99 -8.00
CA ALA A 108 -2.29 2.34 -8.77
C ALA A 108 -1.67 1.12 -9.47
N ALA A 109 -1.61 -0.02 -8.80
CA ALA A 109 -1.11 -1.28 -9.36
C ALA A 109 -2.00 -1.78 -10.50
N TYR A 110 -3.33 -1.71 -10.34
CA TYR A 110 -4.28 -2.01 -11.41
C TYR A 110 -4.05 -1.12 -12.64
N LYS A 111 -3.90 0.20 -12.45
CA LYS A 111 -3.61 1.16 -13.53
C LYS A 111 -2.22 0.93 -14.16
N ALA A 112 -1.27 0.40 -13.40
CA ALA A 112 0.09 0.16 -13.86
C ALA A 112 0.23 -1.13 -14.67
N TYR A 113 -0.35 -2.22 -14.17
CA TYR A 113 -0.16 -3.59 -14.66
C TYR A 113 -1.37 -4.15 -15.43
N HIS A 114 -2.52 -3.48 -15.38
CA HIS A 114 -3.77 -3.92 -16.00
C HIS A 114 -4.24 -5.32 -15.55
N ASP A 115 -3.86 -5.72 -14.34
CA ASP A 115 -4.22 -7.00 -13.72
C ASP A 115 -5.44 -6.82 -12.81
N SER A 116 -6.56 -7.48 -13.17
CA SER A 116 -7.83 -7.38 -12.44
C SER A 116 -7.75 -7.87 -10.99
N MET A 117 -6.75 -8.67 -10.63
CA MET A 117 -6.50 -9.07 -9.24
C MET A 117 -6.32 -7.83 -8.34
N TYR A 118 -5.59 -6.82 -8.81
CA TYR A 118 -5.37 -5.60 -8.03
C TYR A 118 -6.64 -4.77 -7.87
N LEU A 119 -7.51 -4.74 -8.88
CA LEU A 119 -8.79 -4.08 -8.76
C LEU A 119 -9.68 -4.79 -7.72
N GLN A 120 -9.73 -6.12 -7.74
CA GLN A 120 -10.46 -6.90 -6.74
C GLN A 120 -9.92 -6.62 -5.33
N LEU A 121 -8.60 -6.58 -5.14
CA LEU A 121 -8.00 -6.24 -3.84
C LEU A 121 -8.33 -4.82 -3.36
N ALA A 122 -8.46 -3.86 -4.28
CA ALA A 122 -8.90 -2.52 -3.95
C ALA A 122 -10.37 -2.49 -3.53
N GLN A 123 -11.25 -3.22 -4.22
CA GLN A 123 -12.66 -3.37 -3.86
C GLN A 123 -12.82 -4.06 -2.50
N ASP A 124 -12.07 -5.13 -2.25
CA ASP A 124 -12.04 -5.78 -0.94
C ASP A 124 -11.59 -4.83 0.19
N CYS A 125 -10.64 -3.93 -0.09
CA CYS A 125 -10.29 -2.88 0.86
C CYS A 125 -11.47 -1.93 1.09
N GLY A 126 -12.20 -1.59 0.02
CA GLY A 126 -13.45 -0.83 0.08
C GLY A 126 -14.47 -1.44 1.02
N ASP A 127 -14.67 -2.76 0.96
CA ASP A 127 -15.59 -3.48 1.85
C ASP A 127 -15.19 -3.36 3.32
N VAL A 128 -13.89 -3.54 3.63
CA VAL A 128 -13.36 -3.33 4.99
C VAL A 128 -13.64 -1.91 5.48
N ILE A 129 -13.46 -0.92 4.60
CA ILE A 129 -13.67 0.50 4.93
C ILE A 129 -15.15 0.80 5.10
N TRP A 130 -16.02 0.18 4.31
CA TRP A 130 -17.46 0.32 4.44
C TRP A 130 -17.96 -0.22 5.78
N GLU A 131 -17.51 -1.41 6.16
CA GLU A 131 -17.92 -2.07 7.39
C GLU A 131 -17.34 -1.43 8.65
N ARG A 132 -16.09 -0.94 8.60
CA ARG A 132 -15.30 -0.57 9.80
C ARG A 132 -14.71 0.83 9.77
N GLY A 133 -14.92 1.59 8.69
CA GLY A 133 -14.27 2.89 8.43
C GLY A 133 -14.93 4.10 9.10
N LEU A 134 -16.07 3.93 9.76
CA LEU A 134 -16.68 4.96 10.62
C LEU A 134 -15.97 5.02 11.97
N LEU A 135 -14.84 5.74 12.01
CA LEU A 135 -13.93 5.77 13.14
C LEU A 135 -14.45 6.63 14.31
N LYS A 136 -14.50 6.04 15.51
CA LYS A 136 -14.69 6.78 16.78
C LYS A 136 -13.61 7.83 17.04
N LYS A 137 -12.44 7.71 16.39
CA LYS A 137 -11.31 8.63 16.51
C LYS A 137 -11.62 10.03 15.96
N GLY A 138 -12.61 10.15 15.07
CA GLY A 138 -13.08 11.43 14.53
C GLY A 138 -13.05 11.48 13.00
N TYR A 139 -13.09 12.70 12.47
CA TYR A 139 -13.36 12.99 11.05
C TYR A 139 -12.17 13.60 10.30
N SER A 140 -10.93 13.35 10.75
CA SER A 140 -9.73 13.85 10.08
C SER A 140 -9.35 13.04 8.84
N ILE A 141 -8.32 13.50 8.12
CA ILE A 141 -7.80 12.83 6.91
C ILE A 141 -6.87 11.65 7.26
N CYS A 142 -5.90 11.83 8.16
CA CYS A 142 -4.89 10.80 8.38
C CYS A 142 -5.47 9.50 8.97
N HIS A 143 -6.45 9.62 9.87
CA HIS A 143 -7.03 8.50 10.61
C HIS A 143 -8.43 8.85 11.11
N GLY A 144 -9.26 9.36 10.21
CA GLY A 144 -10.66 9.70 10.47
C GLY A 144 -11.56 9.34 9.30
N VAL A 145 -12.86 9.52 9.52
CA VAL A 145 -13.91 9.17 8.54
C VAL A 145 -13.70 9.87 7.20
N SER A 146 -13.30 11.14 7.20
CA SER A 146 -13.08 11.89 5.96
C SER A 146 -11.96 11.29 5.12
N GLY A 147 -10.84 10.89 5.72
CA GLY A 147 -9.77 10.20 5.00
C GLY A 147 -10.21 8.86 4.40
N ASN A 148 -11.00 8.10 5.15
CA ASN A 148 -11.58 6.85 4.68
C ASN A 148 -12.56 7.06 3.52
N ALA A 149 -13.34 8.15 3.54
CA ALA A 149 -14.29 8.46 2.47
C ALA A 149 -13.60 8.76 1.13
N TYR A 150 -12.39 9.34 1.14
CA TYR A 150 -11.62 9.54 -0.10
C TYR A 150 -11.31 8.22 -0.83
N CYS A 151 -11.26 7.10 -0.13
CA CYS A 151 -11.05 5.79 -0.76
C CYS A 151 -12.20 5.41 -1.70
N PHE A 152 -13.45 5.77 -1.37
CA PHE A 152 -14.59 5.54 -2.25
C PHE A 152 -14.54 6.46 -3.48
N LEU A 153 -14.03 7.68 -3.33
CA LEU A 153 -13.78 8.56 -4.48
C LEU A 153 -12.71 7.98 -5.41
N GLU A 154 -11.63 7.40 -4.86
CA GLU A 154 -10.60 6.72 -5.66
C GLU A 154 -11.15 5.48 -6.38
N LEU A 155 -11.97 4.66 -5.71
CA LEU A 155 -12.66 3.53 -6.34
C LEU A 155 -13.58 4.01 -7.46
N TYR A 156 -14.47 4.96 -7.19
CA TYR A 156 -15.35 5.56 -8.20
C TYR A 156 -14.57 6.10 -9.40
N GLN A 157 -13.47 6.81 -9.16
CA GLN A 157 -12.63 7.33 -10.23
C GLN A 157 -11.97 6.22 -11.06
N THR A 158 -11.71 5.07 -10.45
CA THR A 158 -11.08 3.91 -11.08
C THR A 158 -12.10 3.03 -11.83
N THR A 159 -13.28 2.79 -11.27
CA THR A 159 -14.28 1.84 -11.82
C THR A 159 -15.43 2.52 -12.57
N LYS A 160 -15.77 3.76 -12.23
CA LYS A 160 -16.98 4.48 -12.67
C LYS A 160 -18.29 3.83 -12.19
N GLU A 161 -18.23 3.00 -11.15
CA GLU A 161 -19.40 2.36 -10.54
C GLU A 161 -20.01 3.26 -9.45
N GLU A 162 -21.33 3.45 -9.51
CA GLU A 162 -22.11 4.27 -8.55
C GLU A 162 -22.49 3.51 -7.27
#